data_AF-A0A7U4LPT3-F1
#
_entry.id   AF-A0A7U4LPT3-F1
#
_cell.length_a   1.000
_cell.length_b   1.000
_cell.length_c   1.000
_cell.angle_alpha   90.00
_cell.angle_beta   90.00
_cell.angle_gamma   90.00
#
_symmetry.space_group_name_H-M   'P 1'
#
loop_
_entity.id
_entity.type
_entity.pdbx_description
1 polymer ?
#
loop_
_entity_poly.entity_id
_entity_poly.type
_entity_poly.pdbx_seq_one_letter_code
_entity_poly.pdbx_strand_id
1 'polypeptide(L)'
;MHFKKNRKGYVCGSFNKHGKKACSDHIIREAELANAILSDIKFMLYNIKNEKFISEINKKVTTQKKKLEKELKNYSKEIEKLTNKKSKALSKFINDEITKEDYDTFKFTIDIKINELTKKEDEYKSLIAERFNTTLIDELDKLKEKIIDLKELTPEVLNRFVERIEVKADGTPKIFYRFSESSIYFSAFFSNTQHST
;
A
#
# COMPACT_ATOMS: atom_id res chain seq x y z
N MET A 1 21.73 9.42 -9.65
CA MET A 1 21.79 10.78 -10.25
C MET A 1 23.13 11.41 -9.95
N HIS A 2 23.58 12.42 -10.71
CA HIS A 2 24.79 13.19 -10.41
C HIS A 2 24.40 14.63 -10.03
N PHE A 3 24.95 15.13 -8.92
CA PHE A 3 24.74 16.52 -8.51
C PHE A 3 25.66 17.47 -9.29
N LYS A 4 25.10 18.58 -9.78
CA LYS A 4 25.80 19.63 -10.52
C LYS A 4 25.86 20.89 -9.68
N LYS A 5 27.00 21.13 -9.01
CA LYS A 5 27.22 22.28 -8.11
C LYS A 5 26.90 23.63 -8.78
N ASN A 6 27.30 23.80 -10.04
CA ASN A 6 27.07 25.02 -10.82
C ASN A 6 25.59 25.30 -11.14
N ARG A 7 24.75 24.26 -11.14
CA ARG A 7 23.32 24.37 -11.45
C ARG A 7 22.42 24.07 -10.24
N LYS A 8 23.00 23.75 -9.08
CA LYS A 8 22.31 23.36 -7.83
C LYS A 8 21.18 22.34 -8.07
N GLY A 9 21.51 21.28 -8.81
CA GLY A 9 20.50 20.30 -9.22
C GLY A 9 21.09 18.95 -9.62
N TYR A 10 20.18 17.99 -9.75
CA TYR A 10 20.47 16.60 -10.05
C TYR A 10 20.19 16.30 -11.52
N VAL A 11 21.10 15.57 -12.17
CA VAL A 11 20.94 15.07 -13.54
C VAL A 11 21.05 13.56 -13.59
N CYS A 12 20.47 12.94 -14.61
CA CYS A 12 20.61 11.50 -14.83
C CYS A 12 22.10 11.12 -15.03
N GLY A 13 22.55 10.06 -14.35
CA GLY A 13 23.93 9.58 -14.46
C GLY A 13 24.24 9.06 -15.87
N SER A 14 23.29 8.36 -16.48
CA SER A 14 23.40 7.83 -17.85
C SER A 14 23.46 8.96 -18.88
N PHE A 15 22.62 10.00 -18.74
CA PHE A 15 22.70 11.20 -19.56
C PHE A 15 24.05 11.90 -19.39
N ASN A 16 24.51 12.07 -18.15
CA ASN A 16 25.78 12.76 -17.88
C ASN A 16 27.01 12.01 -18.42
N LYS A 17 26.96 10.68 -18.54
CA LYS A 17 28.08 9.85 -19.04
C LYS A 17 28.00 9.57 -20.54
N HIS A 18 26.81 9.33 -21.08
CA HIS A 18 26.59 8.81 -22.44
C HIS A 18 25.73 9.74 -23.32
N GLY A 19 25.28 10.89 -22.78
CA GLY A 19 24.51 11.90 -23.50
C GLY A 19 23.10 11.44 -23.89
N LYS A 20 22.53 12.13 -24.88
CA LYS A 20 21.13 11.95 -25.36
C LYS A 20 20.83 10.54 -25.89
N LYS A 21 21.84 9.74 -26.22
CA LYS A 21 21.67 8.36 -26.70
C LYS A 21 21.20 7.41 -25.60
N ALA A 22 21.48 7.72 -24.33
CA ALA A 22 21.16 6.85 -23.20
C ALA A 22 19.98 7.33 -22.36
N CYS A 23 19.72 8.63 -22.30
CA CYS A 23 18.61 9.21 -21.54
C CYS A 23 18.32 10.64 -22.01
N SER A 24 17.12 11.15 -21.74
CA SER A 24 16.71 12.52 -22.02
C SER A 24 17.35 13.54 -21.07
N ASP A 25 17.45 14.79 -21.51
CA ASP A 25 18.07 15.87 -20.75
C ASP A 25 17.07 16.49 -19.77
N HIS A 26 17.26 16.26 -18.48
CA HIS A 26 16.47 16.85 -17.42
C HIS A 26 17.36 17.24 -16.25
N ILE A 27 16.99 18.34 -15.60
CA ILE A 27 17.59 18.81 -14.37
C ILE A 27 16.52 18.98 -13.31
N ILE A 28 16.76 18.41 -12.13
CA ILE A 28 15.90 18.59 -10.96
C ILE A 28 16.61 19.52 -10.02
N ARG A 29 16.02 20.70 -9.77
CA ARG A 29 16.59 21.67 -8.85
C ARG A 29 16.44 21.16 -7.42
N GLU A 30 17.53 21.20 -6.67
CA GLU A 30 17.56 20.74 -5.29
C GLU A 30 16.58 21.50 -4.40
N ALA A 31 16.51 22.83 -4.57
CA ALA A 31 15.60 23.67 -3.79
C ALA A 31 14.12 23.35 -4.05
N GLU A 32 13.73 23.13 -5.31
CA GLU A 32 12.35 22.80 -5.67
C GLU A 32 11.96 21.42 -5.11
N LEU A 33 12.84 20.43 -5.25
CA LEU A 33 12.61 19.09 -4.71
C LEU A 33 12.54 19.10 -3.18
N ALA A 34 13.45 19.83 -2.52
CA ALA A 34 13.46 19.95 -1.07
C ALA A 34 12.21 20.66 -0.56
N ASN A 35 11.76 21.72 -1.23
CA ASN A 35 10.54 22.45 -0.85
C ASN A 35 9.28 21.60 -1.04
N ALA A 36 9.19 20.82 -2.13
CA ALA A 36 8.07 19.92 -2.35
C ALA A 36 7.96 18.86 -1.23
N ILE A 37 9.07 18.17 -0.94
CA ILE A 37 9.12 17.17 0.14
C ILE A 37 8.80 17.81 1.50
N LEU A 38 9.37 18.99 1.78
CA LEU A 38 9.14 19.69 3.04
C LEU A 38 7.67 20.12 3.20
N SER A 39 7.04 20.57 2.11
CA SER A 39 5.62 20.95 2.09
C SER A 39 4.74 19.74 2.38
N ASP A 40 4.99 18.61 1.74
CA ASP A 40 4.24 17.36 1.95
C ASP A 40 4.36 16.89 3.41
N ILE A 41 5.56 16.92 3.98
CA ILE A 41 5.79 16.55 5.38
C ILE A 41 5.08 17.50 6.33
N LYS A 42 5.17 18.82 6.11
CA LYS A 42 4.46 19.82 6.93
C LYS A 42 2.95 19.63 6.85
N PHE A 43 2.42 19.34 5.66
CA PHE A 43 1.00 19.07 5.47
C PHE A 43 0.57 17.83 6.26
N MET A 44 1.32 16.72 6.20
CA MET A 44 1.06 15.53 7.01
C MET A 44 1.03 15.89 8.50
N LEU A 45 2.09 16.55 9.00
CA LEU A 45 2.23 16.94 10.42
C LEU A 45 1.12 17.87 10.90
N TYR A 46 0.71 18.84 10.09
CA TYR A 46 -0.39 19.74 10.42
C TYR A 46 -1.71 18.98 10.57
N ASN A 47 -2.00 18.08 9.63
CA ASN A 47 -3.26 17.34 9.64
C ASN A 47 -3.33 16.27 10.73
N ILE A 48 -2.19 15.73 11.17
CA ILE A 48 -2.13 14.86 12.36
C ILE A 48 -2.54 15.62 13.63
N LYS A 49 -2.26 16.92 13.72
CA LYS A 49 -2.71 17.73 14.86
C LYS A 49 -4.22 17.96 14.87
N ASN A 50 -4.89 17.79 13.74
CA ASN A 50 -6.33 17.98 13.64
C ASN A 50 -7.05 16.68 14.01
N GLU A 51 -7.52 16.60 15.27
CA GLU A 51 -8.24 15.43 15.78
C GLU A 51 -9.47 15.07 14.94
N LYS A 52 -10.17 16.07 14.39
CA LYS A 52 -11.32 15.81 13.49
C LYS A 52 -10.86 15.09 12.23
N PHE A 53 -9.78 15.55 11.61
CA PHE A 53 -9.20 14.95 10.41
C PHE A 53 -8.74 13.50 10.67
N ILE A 54 -8.02 13.27 11.77
CA ILE A 54 -7.60 11.92 12.18
C ILE A 54 -8.81 11.02 12.46
N SER A 55 -9.86 11.54 13.10
CA SER A 55 -11.08 10.78 13.36
C SER A 55 -11.80 10.36 12.06
N GLU A 56 -11.81 11.22 11.04
CA GLU A 56 -12.40 10.93 9.74
C GLU A 56 -11.60 9.87 8.98
N ILE A 57 -10.27 9.99 8.98
CA ILE A 57 -9.38 8.97 8.42
C ILE A 57 -9.62 7.63 9.13
N ASN A 58 -9.60 7.60 10.46
CA ASN A 58 -9.84 6.39 11.23
C ASN A 58 -11.22 5.77 10.94
N LYS A 59 -12.27 6.58 10.77
CA LYS A 59 -13.60 6.07 10.35
C LYS A 59 -13.56 5.45 8.95
N LYS A 60 -12.92 6.10 7.98
CA LYS A 60 -12.78 5.57 6.61
C LYS A 60 -11.99 4.26 6.62
N VAL A 61 -10.85 4.24 7.31
CA VAL A 61 -9.99 3.07 7.44
C VAL A 61 -10.74 1.92 8.10
N THR A 62 -11.32 2.13 9.28
CA THR A 62 -12.06 1.09 10.00
C THR A 62 -13.24 0.54 9.20
N THR A 63 -13.94 1.39 8.46
CA THR A 63 -15.03 0.96 7.57
C THR A 63 -14.52 0.06 6.44
N GLN A 64 -13.42 0.44 5.79
CA GLN A 64 -12.83 -0.39 4.72
C GLN A 64 -12.29 -1.70 5.27
N LYS A 65 -11.62 -1.68 6.43
CA LYS A 65 -11.14 -2.90 7.11
C LYS A 65 -12.28 -3.85 7.40
N LYS A 66 -13.36 -3.35 8.00
CA LYS A 66 -14.58 -4.15 8.30
C LYS A 66 -15.20 -4.75 7.05
N LYS A 67 -15.19 -4.05 5.90
CA LYS A 67 -15.70 -4.60 4.63
C LYS A 67 -14.86 -5.80 4.19
N LEU A 68 -13.53 -5.68 4.20
CA LEU A 68 -12.63 -6.76 3.82
C LEU A 68 -12.69 -7.94 4.79
N GLU A 69 -12.74 -7.68 6.10
CA GLU A 69 -12.93 -8.72 7.12
C GLU A 69 -14.27 -9.45 6.97
N LYS A 70 -15.33 -8.75 6.55
CA LYS A 70 -16.63 -9.37 6.26
C LYS A 70 -16.55 -10.31 5.07
N GLU A 71 -15.88 -9.92 4.00
CA GLU A 71 -15.69 -10.80 2.83
C GLU A 71 -14.83 -12.03 3.18
N LEU A 72 -13.76 -11.84 3.94
CA LEU A 72 -12.94 -12.94 4.46
C LEU A 72 -13.80 -13.92 5.27
N LYS A 73 -14.64 -13.42 6.19
CA LYS A 73 -15.58 -14.24 6.95
C LYS A 73 -16.59 -14.97 6.06
N ASN A 74 -17.00 -14.38 4.93
CA ASN A 74 -17.89 -15.05 3.97
C ASN A 74 -17.18 -16.23 3.30
N TYR A 75 -15.93 -16.03 2.85
CA TYR A 75 -15.13 -17.11 2.26
C TYR A 75 -14.89 -18.26 3.24
N SER A 76 -14.49 -17.97 4.48
CA SER A 76 -14.29 -19.02 5.49
C SER A 76 -15.59 -19.81 5.76
N LYS A 77 -16.75 -19.14 5.83
CA LYS A 77 -18.05 -19.79 5.97
C LYS A 77 -18.41 -20.66 4.76
N GLU A 78 -18.06 -20.24 3.56
CA GLU A 78 -18.33 -21.00 2.35
C GLU A 78 -17.45 -22.25 2.27
N ILE A 79 -16.17 -22.12 2.62
CA ILE A 79 -15.22 -23.25 2.76
C ILE A 79 -15.73 -24.25 3.80
N GLU A 80 -16.20 -23.78 4.96
CA GLU A 80 -16.77 -24.64 6.01
C GLU A 80 -18.00 -25.41 5.48
N LYS A 81 -18.91 -24.73 4.77
CA LYS A 81 -20.08 -25.37 4.14
C LYS A 81 -19.68 -26.43 3.13
N LEU A 82 -18.70 -26.16 2.28
CA LEU A 82 -18.21 -27.11 1.27
C LEU A 82 -17.52 -28.32 1.94
N THR A 83 -16.73 -28.09 2.97
CA THR A 83 -16.10 -29.14 3.78
C THR A 83 -17.16 -30.03 4.45
N ASN A 84 -18.22 -29.44 5.00
CA ASN A 84 -19.35 -30.17 5.57
C ASN A 84 -20.15 -30.96 4.52
N LYS A 85 -20.24 -30.47 3.28
CA LYS A 85 -20.84 -31.24 2.17
C LYS A 85 -19.95 -32.42 1.79
N LYS A 86 -18.63 -32.23 1.77
CA LYS A 86 -17.65 -33.29 1.49
C LYS A 86 -17.71 -34.41 2.53
N SER A 87 -17.78 -34.08 3.82
CA SER A 87 -17.93 -35.08 4.89
C SER A 87 -19.24 -35.86 4.77
N LYS A 88 -20.36 -35.19 4.48
CA LYS A 88 -21.65 -35.85 4.23
C LYS A 88 -21.60 -36.79 3.02
N ALA A 89 -20.96 -36.37 1.92
CA ALA A 89 -20.79 -37.23 0.75
C ALA A 89 -19.94 -38.47 1.07
N LEU A 90 -18.89 -38.32 1.88
CA LEU A 90 -18.09 -39.45 2.35
C LEU A 90 -18.93 -40.42 3.20
N SER A 91 -19.76 -39.93 4.11
CA SER A 91 -20.68 -40.79 4.88
C SER A 91 -21.63 -41.57 3.98
N LYS A 92 -22.19 -40.92 2.95
CA LYS A 92 -23.06 -41.59 1.97
C LYS A 92 -22.34 -42.68 1.16
N PHE A 93 -21.09 -42.41 0.78
CA PHE A 93 -20.26 -43.40 0.09
C PHE A 93 -19.95 -44.60 0.99
N ILE A 94 -19.63 -44.37 2.27
CA ILE A 94 -19.39 -45.45 3.26
C ILE A 94 -20.64 -46.31 3.48
N ASN A 95 -21.84 -45.72 3.38
CA ASN A 95 -23.11 -46.41 3.49
C ASN A 95 -23.57 -47.08 2.17
N ASP A 96 -22.72 -47.11 1.14
CA ASP A 96 -23.02 -47.61 -0.20
C ASP A 96 -24.24 -46.93 -0.88
N GLU A 97 -24.58 -45.70 -0.47
CA GLU A 97 -25.69 -44.91 -1.04
C GLU A 97 -25.33 -44.27 -2.39
N ILE A 98 -24.03 -44.13 -2.69
CA ILE A 98 -23.51 -43.53 -3.93
C ILE A 98 -22.32 -44.35 -4.45
N THR A 99 -22.08 -44.29 -5.77
CA THR A 99 -20.95 -44.99 -6.39
C THR A 99 -19.62 -44.30 -6.10
N LYS A 100 -18.52 -45.02 -6.31
CA LYS A 100 -17.18 -44.47 -6.19
C LYS A 100 -16.95 -43.37 -7.23
N GLU A 101 -17.40 -43.58 -8.46
CA GLU A 101 -17.28 -42.62 -9.56
C GLU A 101 -18.01 -41.31 -9.24
N ASP A 102 -19.22 -41.38 -8.68
CA ASP A 102 -19.98 -40.21 -8.25
C ASP A 102 -19.28 -39.46 -7.12
N TYR A 103 -18.77 -40.20 -6.13
CA TYR A 103 -18.03 -39.62 -5.00
C TYR A 103 -16.74 -38.92 -5.47
N ASP A 104 -15.95 -39.56 -6.33
CA ASP A 104 -14.69 -39.02 -6.83
C ASP A 104 -14.94 -37.75 -7.67
N THR A 105 -15.96 -37.75 -8.52
CA THR A 105 -16.36 -36.58 -9.32
C THR A 105 -16.82 -35.41 -8.44
N PHE A 106 -17.65 -35.70 -7.44
CA PHE A 106 -18.12 -34.71 -6.47
C PHE A 106 -16.97 -34.14 -5.65
N LYS A 107 -16.11 -35.01 -5.09
CA LYS A 107 -14.92 -34.63 -4.32
C LYS A 107 -13.99 -33.74 -5.14
N PHE A 108 -13.71 -34.10 -6.39
CA PHE A 108 -12.86 -33.30 -7.26
C PHE A 108 -13.40 -31.88 -7.46
N THR A 109 -14.70 -31.75 -7.74
CA THR A 109 -15.36 -30.46 -7.96
C THR A 109 -15.33 -29.58 -6.71
N ILE A 110 -15.62 -30.18 -5.54
CA ILE A 110 -15.58 -29.47 -4.26
C ILE A 110 -14.15 -29.06 -3.90
N ASP A 111 -13.15 -29.91 -4.16
CA ASP A 111 -11.74 -29.61 -3.87
C ASP A 111 -11.21 -28.46 -4.72
N ILE A 112 -11.58 -28.39 -6.00
CA ILE A 112 -11.30 -27.21 -6.84
C ILE A 112 -11.90 -25.96 -6.20
N LYS A 113 -13.17 -26.02 -5.78
CA LYS A 113 -13.85 -24.84 -5.25
C LYS A 113 -13.29 -24.37 -3.91
N ILE A 114 -12.94 -25.29 -3.02
CA ILE A 114 -12.26 -24.98 -1.77
C ILE A 114 -10.93 -24.30 -2.07
N ASN A 115 -10.12 -24.85 -2.97
CA ASN A 115 -8.82 -24.28 -3.33
C ASN A 115 -8.93 -22.85 -3.91
N GLU A 116 -9.92 -22.60 -4.77
CA GLU A 116 -10.20 -21.25 -5.28
C GLU A 116 -10.54 -20.25 -4.16
N LEU A 117 -11.39 -20.66 -3.21
CA LEU A 117 -11.81 -19.82 -2.10
C LEU A 117 -10.66 -19.57 -1.11
N THR A 118 -9.84 -20.59 -0.83
CA THR A 118 -8.65 -20.46 0.04
C THR A 118 -7.65 -19.48 -0.56
N LYS A 119 -7.39 -19.53 -1.87
CA LYS A 119 -6.51 -18.55 -2.54
C LYS A 119 -7.04 -17.12 -2.37
N LYS A 120 -8.35 -16.91 -2.57
CA LYS A 120 -8.96 -15.59 -2.35
C LYS A 120 -8.88 -15.14 -0.89
N GLU A 121 -9.04 -16.07 0.05
CA GLU A 121 -8.91 -15.78 1.48
C GLU A 121 -7.49 -15.31 1.82
N ASP A 122 -6.46 -15.99 1.30
CA ASP A 122 -5.05 -15.66 1.52
C ASP A 122 -4.65 -14.33 0.86
N GLU A 123 -5.16 -14.05 -0.34
CA GLU A 123 -5.02 -12.75 -1.01
C GLU A 123 -5.61 -11.62 -0.16
N TYR A 124 -6.81 -11.80 0.40
CA TYR A 124 -7.46 -10.81 1.25
C TYR A 124 -6.73 -10.63 2.59
N LYS A 125 -6.23 -11.72 3.21
CA LYS A 125 -5.40 -11.64 4.43
C LYS A 125 -4.15 -10.80 4.18
N SER A 126 -3.46 -11.08 3.08
CA SER A 126 -2.25 -10.34 2.69
C SER A 126 -2.55 -8.86 2.42
N LEU A 127 -3.64 -8.59 1.70
CA LEU A 127 -4.09 -7.22 1.42
C LEU A 127 -4.45 -6.46 2.70
N ILE A 128 -5.09 -7.11 3.68
CA ILE A 128 -5.40 -6.48 4.97
C ILE A 128 -4.09 -6.17 5.72
N ALA A 129 -3.16 -7.12 5.79
CA ALA A 129 -1.89 -6.94 6.49
C ALA A 129 -1.05 -5.81 5.88
N GLU A 130 -1.02 -5.70 4.54
CA GLU A 130 -0.28 -4.67 3.83
C GLU A 130 -0.93 -3.28 3.93
N ARG A 131 -2.26 -3.19 3.74
CA ARG A 131 -2.97 -1.89 3.62
C ARG A 131 -3.30 -1.22 4.94
N PHE A 132 -3.46 -1.99 6.02
CA PHE A 132 -3.90 -1.50 7.34
C PHE A 132 -2.80 -1.54 8.40
N ASN A 133 -1.53 -1.58 7.98
CA ASN A 133 -0.43 -1.51 8.92
C ASN A 133 -0.48 -0.19 9.72
N THR A 134 -0.68 -0.29 11.03
CA THR A 134 -0.90 0.85 11.95
C THR A 134 0.38 1.60 12.30
N THR A 135 1.55 1.07 11.89
CA THR A 135 2.85 1.73 12.08
C THR A 135 2.86 3.18 11.63
N LEU A 136 2.05 3.53 10.61
CA LEU A 136 1.97 4.88 10.08
C LEU A 136 1.44 5.91 11.10
N ILE A 137 0.34 5.62 11.80
CA ILE A 137 -0.19 6.54 12.82
C ILE A 137 0.82 6.64 13.97
N ASP A 138 1.33 5.50 14.44
CA ASP A 138 2.23 5.47 15.58
C ASP A 138 3.55 6.21 15.30
N GLU A 139 4.07 6.14 14.07
CA GLU A 139 5.27 6.87 13.66
C GLU A 139 5.00 8.37 13.52
N LEU A 140 3.87 8.74 12.93
CA LEU A 140 3.43 10.12 12.75
C LEU A 140 3.13 10.82 14.08
N ASP A 141 2.51 10.13 15.03
CA ASP A 141 2.28 10.62 16.39
C ASP A 141 3.60 10.78 17.16
N LYS A 142 4.54 9.84 17.01
CA LYS A 142 5.90 10.02 17.57
C LYS A 142 6.66 11.18 16.96
N LEU A 143 6.39 11.50 15.69
CA LEU A 143 6.98 12.61 14.96
C LEU A 143 6.36 13.95 15.34
N LYS A 144 5.06 13.98 15.67
CA LYS A 144 4.36 15.16 16.19
C LYS A 144 5.09 15.81 17.36
N GLU A 145 5.56 14.99 18.31
CA GLU A 145 6.28 15.45 19.51
C GLU A 145 7.68 16.00 19.20
N LYS A 146 8.31 15.54 18.11
CA LYS A 146 9.70 15.91 17.76
C LYS A 146 9.82 17.07 16.78
N ILE A 147 8.75 17.41 16.06
CA ILE A 147 8.81 18.22 14.83
C ILE A 147 7.93 19.47 14.92
N ILE A 148 7.77 20.06 16.10
CA ILE A 148 7.04 21.33 16.26
C ILE A 148 7.73 22.48 15.47
N ASP A 149 8.99 22.31 15.03
CA ASP A 149 9.83 23.35 14.43
C ASP A 149 10.56 22.94 13.12
N LEU A 150 9.94 22.16 12.22
CA LEU A 150 10.57 21.80 10.93
C LEU A 150 10.75 23.01 10.01
N LYS A 151 11.89 23.68 10.11
CA LYS A 151 12.24 24.80 9.23
C LYS A 151 12.82 24.32 7.90
N GLU A 152 13.62 23.27 7.94
CA GLU A 152 14.38 22.76 6.79
C GLU A 152 14.32 21.24 6.66
N LEU A 153 14.52 20.75 5.43
CA LEU A 153 14.61 19.32 5.14
C LEU A 153 16.02 18.81 5.49
N THR A 154 16.17 18.27 6.70
CA THR A 154 17.44 17.67 7.13
C THR A 154 17.63 16.27 6.52
N PRO A 155 18.87 15.77 6.37
CA PRO A 155 19.12 14.41 5.90
C PRO A 155 18.45 13.33 6.76
N GLU A 156 18.32 13.57 8.07
CA GLU A 156 17.61 12.67 8.98
C GLU A 156 16.12 12.59 8.62
N VAL A 157 15.48 13.75 8.41
CA VAL A 157 14.06 13.81 8.01
C VAL A 157 13.87 13.21 6.62
N LEU A 158 14.73 13.54 5.66
CA LEU A 158 14.67 12.95 4.32
C LEU A 158 14.77 11.41 4.38
N ASN A 159 15.78 10.87 5.05
CA ASN A 159 15.99 9.42 5.13
C ASN A 159 14.87 8.71 5.90
N ARG A 160 14.19 9.41 6.81
CA ARG A 160 13.09 8.86 7.59
C ARG A 160 11.77 8.81 6.81
N PHE A 161 11.47 9.84 6.02
CA PHE A 161 10.18 9.96 5.33
C PHE A 161 10.22 9.45 3.89
N VAL A 162 11.34 9.61 3.19
CA VAL A 162 11.48 9.30 1.77
C VAL A 162 12.20 7.97 1.59
N GLU A 163 11.58 7.05 0.86
CA GLU A 163 12.18 5.77 0.46
C GLU A 163 13.08 5.98 -0.75
N ARG A 164 12.52 6.59 -1.79
CA ARG A 164 13.22 6.88 -3.04
C ARG A 164 12.53 8.00 -3.82
N ILE A 165 13.24 8.55 -4.79
CA ILE A 165 12.71 9.56 -5.71
C ILE A 165 12.98 9.04 -7.10
N GLU A 166 11.93 8.82 -7.87
CA GLU A 166 12.02 8.43 -9.27
C GLU A 166 11.79 9.66 -10.15
N VAL A 167 12.40 9.66 -11.31
CA VAL A 167 12.30 10.78 -12.26
C VAL A 167 11.78 10.20 -13.55
N LYS A 168 10.61 10.66 -13.97
CA LYS A 168 10.01 10.24 -15.23
C LYS A 168 10.75 10.84 -16.42
N ALA A 169 10.50 10.29 -17.61
CA ALA A 169 11.13 10.74 -18.85
C ALA A 169 10.75 12.16 -19.28
N ASP A 170 9.72 12.76 -18.66
CA ASP A 170 9.34 14.17 -18.79
C ASP A 170 10.12 15.10 -17.84
N GLY A 171 10.90 14.53 -16.90
CA GLY A 171 11.62 15.26 -15.85
C GLY A 171 10.82 15.44 -14.56
N THR A 172 9.59 14.94 -14.49
CA THR A 172 8.74 15.05 -13.29
C THR A 172 9.25 14.12 -12.18
N PRO A 173 9.62 14.65 -10.99
CA PRO A 173 9.97 13.81 -9.86
C PRO A 173 8.72 13.17 -9.26
N LYS A 174 8.75 11.85 -9.06
CA LYS A 174 7.81 11.09 -8.24
C LYS A 174 8.50 10.70 -6.94
N ILE A 175 8.02 11.24 -5.83
CA ILE A 175 8.57 10.97 -4.50
C ILE A 175 7.83 9.75 -3.92
N PHE A 176 8.58 8.72 -3.58
CA PHE A 176 8.08 7.55 -2.87
C PHE A 176 8.46 7.69 -1.41
N TYR A 177 7.45 7.89 -0.58
CA TYR A 177 7.65 7.93 0.86
C TYR A 177 7.81 6.50 1.40
N ARG A 178 8.50 6.32 2.53
CA ARG A 178 8.68 4.99 3.19
C ARG A 178 7.38 4.37 3.69
N PHE A 179 6.31 5.12 3.59
CA PHE A 179 4.96 4.66 3.79
C PHE A 179 4.47 4.01 2.50
N SER A 180 3.94 2.79 2.59
CA SER A 180 3.42 2.12 1.39
C SER A 180 2.36 2.98 0.71
N GLU A 181 2.45 3.18 -0.62
CA GLU A 181 1.33 3.74 -1.41
C GLU A 181 0.04 2.90 -1.18
N SER A 182 0.21 1.62 -0.86
CA SER A 182 -0.84 0.68 -0.45
C SER A 182 -1.51 1.05 0.89
N SER A 183 -0.87 1.85 1.75
CA SER A 183 -1.42 2.23 3.05
C SER A 183 -2.67 3.08 2.85
N ILE A 184 -3.78 2.61 3.42
CA ILE A 184 -5.04 3.36 3.38
C ILE A 184 -4.91 4.69 4.14
N TYR A 185 -4.02 4.76 5.13
CA TYR A 185 -3.74 6.01 5.82
C TYR A 185 -3.02 7.00 4.90
N PHE A 186 -1.94 6.57 4.23
CA PHE A 186 -1.22 7.41 3.27
C PHE A 186 -2.15 7.95 2.16
N SER A 187 -2.90 7.06 1.52
CA SER A 187 -3.87 7.48 0.50
C SER A 187 -4.95 8.42 1.06
N ALA A 188 -5.41 8.25 2.31
CA ALA A 188 -6.36 9.17 2.93
C ALA A 188 -5.76 10.56 3.22
N PHE A 189 -4.46 10.65 3.55
CA PHE A 189 -3.77 11.94 3.70
C PHE A 189 -3.65 12.68 2.37
N PHE A 190 -3.24 12.01 1.29
CA PHE A 190 -2.93 12.64 0.02
C PHE A 190 -4.07 12.67 -1.02
N SER A 191 -5.13 11.89 -0.84
CA SER A 191 -6.34 12.00 -1.69
C SER A 191 -7.10 13.32 -1.48
N ASN A 192 -6.98 13.91 -0.29
CA ASN A 192 -7.49 15.26 -0.02
C ASN A 192 -6.56 16.37 -0.56
N THR A 193 -5.37 16.03 -1.05
CA THR A 193 -4.43 16.97 -1.69
C THR A 193 -4.37 16.78 -3.20
N GLN A 194 -5.49 16.43 -3.86
CA GLN A 194 -5.57 16.64 -5.30
C GLN A 194 -5.50 18.15 -5.58
N HIS A 195 -4.26 18.66 -5.59
CA HIS A 195 -3.89 19.78 -6.40
C HIS A 195 -4.12 19.36 -7.84
N SER A 196 -5.28 19.76 -8.37
CA SER A 196 -5.38 20.09 -9.77
C SER A 196 -4.29 21.09 -10.10
N THR A 197 -3.33 20.63 -10.89
CA THR A 197 -2.53 21.46 -11.79
C THR A 197 -2.45 20.70 -13.10
#